data_AF-A0A3D2UCR1-F1
#
_entry.id   AF-A0A3D2UCR1-F1
#
_cell.length_a   1.000
_cell.length_b   1.000
_cell.length_c   1.000
_cell.angle_alpha   90.00
_cell.angle_beta   90.00
_cell.angle_gamma   90.00
#
_symmetry.space_group_name_H-M   'P 1'
#
loop_
_entity.id
_entity.type
_entity.pdbx_description
1 polymer ?
#
loop_
_entity_poly.entity_id
_entity_poly.type
_entity_poly.pdbx_seq_one_letter_code
_entity_poly.pdbx_strand_id
1 'polypeptide(L)'
;MPKVESALVRITPRLPEPLCLEEEVRVRKLVRATFQWRRKQLRKILRDHPSLSLDVGRVDAILEDLGIPPEVRPENLTPESFVALSEALG
;
A
#
# COMPACT_ATOMS: atom_id res chain seq x y z
N MET A 1 24.92 28.04 -4.83
CA MET A 1 23.75 27.79 -3.96
C MET A 1 23.16 26.43 -4.32
N PRO A 2 22.54 25.68 -3.37
CA PRO A 2 21.88 24.42 -3.68
C PRO A 2 20.72 24.64 -4.66
N LYS A 3 20.46 23.66 -5.53
CA LYS A 3 19.39 23.70 -6.55
C LYS A 3 18.01 23.33 -6.01
N VAL A 4 17.94 22.88 -4.77
CA VAL A 4 16.72 22.42 -4.09
C VAL A 4 16.63 23.06 -2.71
N GLU A 5 15.40 23.21 -2.24
CA GLU A 5 15.09 23.78 -0.92
C GLU A 5 15.31 22.76 0.20
N SER A 6 15.47 23.24 1.43
CA SER A 6 15.62 22.40 2.63
C SER A 6 14.40 22.57 3.55
N ALA A 7 14.01 21.49 4.21
CA ALA A 7 12.95 21.46 5.21
C ALA A 7 13.38 20.67 6.45
N LEU A 8 12.88 21.05 7.63
CA LEU A 8 13.07 20.33 8.89
C LEU A 8 11.81 19.51 9.20
N VAL A 9 11.99 18.21 9.45
CA VAL A 9 10.90 17.28 9.81
C VAL A 9 11.26 16.60 11.13
N ARG A 10 10.31 16.56 12.07
CA ARG A 10 10.42 15.81 13.33
C ARG A 10 9.43 14.64 13.28
N ILE A 11 9.94 13.42 13.45
CA ILE A 11 9.14 12.19 13.53
C ILE A 11 9.15 11.72 14.98
N THR A 12 7.97 11.43 15.53
CA THR A 12 7.81 10.86 16.87
C THR A 12 7.31 9.42 16.75
N PRO A 13 8.02 8.42 17.30
CA PRO A 13 7.54 7.03 17.29
C PRO A 13 6.18 6.88 17.98
N ARG A 14 5.32 6.02 17.43
CA ARG A 14 4.08 5.60 18.10
C ARG A 14 4.37 4.38 18.96
N LEU A 15 4.02 4.44 20.25
CA LEU A 15 4.22 3.37 21.21
C LEU A 15 2.88 2.97 21.86
N PRO A 16 2.57 1.66 21.99
CA PRO A 16 3.34 0.55 21.42
C PRO A 16 3.38 0.60 19.89
N GLU A 17 4.35 -0.07 19.29
CA GLU A 17 4.45 -0.15 17.83
C GLU A 17 3.13 -0.68 17.25
N PRO A 18 2.55 -0.01 16.24
CA PRO A 18 1.24 -0.36 15.72
C PRO A 18 1.28 -1.63 14.85
N LEU A 19 2.46 -2.05 14.40
CA LEU A 19 2.67 -3.23 13.57
C LEU A 19 3.86 -4.02 14.11
N CYS A 20 3.80 -5.34 14.04
CA CYS A 20 4.96 -6.20 14.23
C CYS A 20 5.89 -6.17 13.00
N LEU A 21 7.08 -6.78 13.13
CA LEU A 21 8.07 -6.78 12.05
C LEU A 21 7.55 -7.46 10.77
N GLU A 22 6.82 -8.55 10.90
CA GLU A 22 6.25 -9.29 9.78
C GLU A 22 5.17 -8.47 9.05
N GLU A 23 4.33 -7.74 9.78
CA GLU A 23 3.34 -6.82 9.24
C GLU A 23 4.00 -5.66 8.50
N GLU A 24 5.04 -5.05 9.07
CA GLU A 24 5.79 -3.99 8.40
C GLU A 24 6.41 -4.45 7.08
N VAL A 25 6.97 -5.66 7.04
CA VAL A 25 7.58 -6.21 5.82
C VAL A 25 6.51 -6.41 4.74
N ARG A 26 5.33 -6.91 5.09
CA ARG A 26 4.21 -7.10 4.16
C ARG A 26 3.68 -5.77 3.62
N VAL A 27 3.42 -4.79 4.50
CA VAL A 27 2.98 -3.45 4.11
C VAL A 27 4.03 -2.78 3.22
N ARG A 28 5.32 -2.88 3.57
CA ARG A 28 6.42 -2.32 2.76
C ARG A 28 6.47 -2.94 1.37
N LYS A 29 6.29 -4.27 1.25
CA LYS A 29 6.25 -4.96 -0.05
C LYS A 29 5.07 -4.47 -0.90
N LEU A 30 3.88 -4.39 -0.30
CA LEU A 30 2.66 -3.91 -0.96
C LEU A 30 2.78 -2.45 -1.44
N VAL A 31 3.21 -1.55 -0.57
CA VAL A 31 3.41 -0.12 -0.89
C VAL A 31 4.44 0.05 -2.00
N ARG A 32 5.57 -0.68 -1.96
CA ARG A 32 6.58 -0.58 -3.03
C ARG A 32 6.03 -1.04 -4.38
N ALA A 33 5.37 -2.20 -4.43
CA ALA A 33 4.78 -2.73 -5.65
C ALA A 33 3.70 -1.80 -6.23
N THR A 34 2.85 -1.23 -5.38
CA THR A 34 1.78 -0.32 -5.81
C THR A 34 2.32 0.98 -6.37
N PHE A 35 3.31 1.60 -5.72
CA PHE A 35 3.90 2.84 -6.21
C PHE A 35 4.84 2.68 -7.41
N GLN A 36 5.38 1.48 -7.67
CA GLN A 36 6.06 1.18 -8.94
C GLN A 36 5.14 1.40 -10.14
N TRP A 37 3.84 1.11 -9.98
CA TRP A 37 2.80 1.34 -10.99
C TRP A 37 1.80 2.43 -10.57
N ARG A 38 2.30 3.54 -10.00
CA ARG A 38 1.49 4.66 -9.46
C ARG A 38 0.31 5.12 -10.34
N ARG A 39 0.42 5.06 -11.67
CA ARG A 39 -0.66 5.52 -12.58
C ARG A 39 -1.68 4.45 -12.97
N LYS A 40 -1.53 3.21 -12.48
CA LYS A 40 -2.45 2.09 -12.77
C LYS A 40 -3.50 1.98 -11.66
N GLN A 41 -4.65 1.40 -12.02
CA GLN A 41 -5.72 1.06 -11.08
C GLN A 41 -5.24 -0.02 -10.11
N LEU A 42 -5.64 0.07 -8.84
CA LEU A 42 -5.22 -0.85 -7.78
C LEU A 42 -5.47 -2.32 -8.13
N ARG A 43 -6.66 -2.65 -8.64
CA ARG A 43 -7.00 -4.02 -9.07
C ARG A 43 -6.01 -4.56 -10.10
N LYS A 44 -5.60 -3.73 -11.08
CA LYS A 44 -4.61 -4.13 -12.09
C LYS A 44 -3.25 -4.40 -11.46
N ILE A 45 -2.84 -3.59 -10.49
CA ILE A 45 -1.57 -3.77 -9.79
C ILE A 45 -1.58 -5.06 -8.99
N LEU A 46 -2.60 -5.28 -8.16
CA LEU A 46 -2.71 -6.46 -7.30
C LEU A 46 -2.66 -7.77 -8.09
N ARG A 47 -3.32 -7.80 -9.26
CA ARG A 47 -3.37 -8.95 -10.16
C ARG A 47 -2.10 -9.13 -11.00
N ASP A 48 -1.63 -8.08 -11.67
CA ASP A 48 -0.64 -8.20 -12.74
C ASP A 48 0.80 -7.90 -12.27
N HIS A 49 0.99 -7.27 -11.11
CA HIS A 49 2.34 -6.88 -10.68
C HIS A 49 3.16 -8.12 -10.29
N PRO A 50 4.38 -8.33 -10.84
CA PRO A 50 5.15 -9.56 -10.62
C PRO A 50 5.49 -9.88 -9.16
N SER A 51 5.51 -8.87 -8.30
CA SER A 51 5.77 -9.04 -6.87
C SER A 51 4.52 -9.44 -6.05
N LEU A 52 3.33 -9.36 -6.65
CA LEU A 52 2.04 -9.60 -5.99
C LEU A 52 1.29 -10.78 -6.65
N SER A 53 1.07 -10.71 -7.97
CA SER A 53 0.48 -11.77 -8.81
C SER A 53 -0.69 -12.52 -8.17
N LEU A 54 -1.70 -11.78 -7.72
CA LEU A 54 -2.83 -12.33 -6.98
C LEU A 54 -3.96 -12.80 -7.90
N ASP A 55 -4.70 -13.81 -7.43
CA ASP A 55 -5.91 -14.29 -8.10
C ASP A 55 -7.00 -13.20 -8.19
N VAL A 56 -7.72 -13.14 -9.32
CA VAL A 56 -8.73 -12.11 -9.59
C VAL A 56 -9.90 -12.17 -8.63
N GLY A 57 -10.44 -13.37 -8.37
CA GLY A 57 -11.58 -13.54 -7.48
C GLY A 57 -11.22 -13.13 -6.06
N ARG A 58 -10.01 -13.47 -5.61
CA ARG A 58 -9.48 -13.04 -4.31
C ARG A 58 -9.32 -11.53 -4.22
N VAL A 59 -8.79 -10.87 -5.25
CA VAL A 59 -8.58 -9.41 -5.25
C VAL A 59 -9.92 -8.68 -5.15
N ASP A 60 -10.91 -9.07 -5.96
CA ASP A 60 -12.20 -8.37 -5.99
C ASP A 60 -12.94 -8.50 -4.67
N ALA A 61 -12.98 -9.71 -4.08
CA ALA A 61 -13.59 -9.93 -2.77
C ALA A 61 -12.94 -9.08 -1.67
N ILE A 62 -11.60 -9.04 -1.61
CA ILE A 62 -10.88 -8.25 -0.59
C ILE A 62 -11.14 -6.74 -0.76
N LEU A 63 -11.16 -6.25 -2.00
CA LEU A 63 -11.41 -4.83 -2.25
C LEU A 63 -12.85 -4.45 -1.89
N GLU A 64 -13.82 -5.32 -2.18
CA GLU A 64 -15.22 -5.14 -1.78
C GLU A 64 -15.38 -5.13 -0.25
N ASP A 65 -14.80 -6.11 0.46
CA ASP A 65 -14.85 -6.22 1.92
C ASP A 65 -14.24 -4.99 2.62
N LEU A 66 -13.17 -4.43 2.05
CA LEU A 66 -12.51 -3.22 2.56
C LEU A 66 -13.15 -1.92 2.08
N GLY A 67 -14.17 -1.97 1.20
CA GLY A 67 -14.80 -0.80 0.62
C GLY A 67 -13.87 0.05 -0.26
N ILE A 68 -12.84 -0.56 -0.85
CA ILE A 68 -11.84 0.11 -1.68
C ILE A 68 -12.23 0.00 -3.16
N PRO A 69 -12.46 1.12 -3.87
CA PRO A 69 -12.78 1.08 -5.29
C PRO A 69 -11.63 0.44 -6.11
N PRO A 70 -11.90 -0.55 -6.98
CA PRO A 70 -10.84 -1.25 -7.72
C PRO A 70 -10.04 -0.36 -8.66
N GLU A 71 -10.64 0.73 -9.12
CA GLU A 71 -10.05 1.75 -9.99
C GLU A 71 -9.20 2.79 -9.24
N VAL A 72 -9.19 2.77 -7.90
CA VAL A 72 -8.41 3.73 -7.11
C VAL A 72 -6.94 3.67 -7.49
N ARG A 73 -6.29 4.82 -7.57
CA ARG A 73 -4.84 4.90 -7.80
C ARG A 73 -4.09 4.86 -6.46
N PRO A 74 -2.87 4.31 -6.42
CA PRO A 74 -2.05 4.24 -5.21
C PRO A 74 -1.94 5.54 -4.42
N GLU A 75 -1.84 6.69 -5.10
CA GLU A 75 -1.75 8.00 -4.44
C GLU A 75 -3.00 8.46 -3.69
N ASN A 76 -4.15 7.84 -3.96
CA ASN A 76 -5.41 8.17 -3.32
C ASN A 76 -5.74 7.21 -2.15
N LEU A 77 -4.88 6.21 -1.89
CA LEU A 77 -5.00 5.32 -0.74
C LEU A 77 -4.34 5.95 0.49
N THR A 78 -4.95 5.74 1.67
CA THR A 78 -4.36 6.17 2.93
C THR A 78 -3.37 5.12 3.46
N PRO A 79 -2.46 5.48 4.38
CA PRO A 79 -1.61 4.51 5.07
C PRO A 79 -2.42 3.39 5.75
N GLU A 80 -3.57 3.72 6.34
CA GLU A 80 -4.47 2.76 7.00
C GLU A 80 -5.07 1.78 5.99
N SER A 81 -5.46 2.25 4.79
CA SER A 81 -5.91 1.37 3.72
C SER A 81 -4.83 0.38 3.28
N PHE A 82 -3.55 0.78 3.26
CA PHE A 82 -2.44 -0.13 2.95
C PHE A 82 -2.23 -1.18 4.04
N VAL A 83 -2.39 -0.81 5.31
CA VAL A 83 -2.31 -1.76 6.43
C VAL A 83 -3.43 -2.79 6.32
N ALA A 84 -4.69 -2.34 6.22
CA ALA A 84 -5.85 -3.23 6.10
C ALA A 84 -5.78 -4.14 4.87
N LEU A 85 -5.34 -3.60 3.72
CA LEU A 85 -5.13 -4.38 2.51
C LEU A 85 -4.01 -5.41 2.69
N SER A 86 -2.90 -5.04 3.35
CA SER A 86 -1.82 -5.97 3.64
C SER A 86 -2.25 -7.11 4.56
N GLU A 87 -3.08 -6.82 5.56
CA GLU A 87 -3.62 -7.82 6.48
C GLU A 87 -4.56 -8.80 5.76
N ALA A 88 -5.50 -8.29 4.96
CA ALA A 88 -6.44 -9.12 4.19
C ALA A 88 -5.76 -10.02 3.14
N LEU A 89 -4.61 -9.57 2.62
CA LEU A 89 -3.83 -10.31 1.63
C LEU A 89 -3.00 -11.46 2.21
N GLY A 90 -2.84 -11.56 3.54
CA GLY A 90 -2.05 -12.61 4.19
C GLY A 90 -0.56 -12.42 3.98
#